data_AF-A0A223MZ54-F1
#
_entry.id   AF-A0A223MZ54-F1
#
_cell.length_a   1.000
_cell.length_b   1.000
_cell.length_c   1.000
_cell.angle_alpha   90.00
_cell.angle_beta   90.00
_cell.angle_gamma   90.00
#
_symmetry.space_group_name_H-M   'P 1'
#
loop_
_entity.id
_entity.type
_entity.pdbx_description
1 polymer ?
#
loop_
_entity_poly.entity_id
_entity_poly.type
_entity_poly.pdbx_seq_one_letter_code
_entity_poly.pdbx_strand_id
1 'polypeptide(L)'
;MKKWLLLLVAIMMVGCQPLQTMRADEWLTAVGYANISEQTGRSVDEKQVRAMRASKIDAYRELAEQVYGMRVSGRAELQDQRLGTELTSGAVDGVIRGAEVVRSYKVGDSYVTELRLDIRKMDKLRDYGEVQQVPEKRQQTLF
;
A
#
# COMPACT_ATOMS: atom_id res chain seq x y z
N MET A 1 23.56 48.66 -24.77
CA MET A 1 23.85 48.11 -23.41
C MET A 1 22.59 47.67 -22.66
N LYS A 2 21.54 48.50 -22.55
CA LYS A 2 20.29 48.16 -21.81
C LYS A 2 19.50 46.97 -22.39
N LYS A 3 19.52 46.78 -23.72
CA LYS A 3 18.87 45.63 -24.39
C LYS A 3 19.58 44.29 -24.15
N TRP A 4 20.90 44.30 -24.00
CA TRP A 4 21.69 43.11 -23.65
C TRP A 4 21.49 42.72 -22.18
N LEU A 5 21.37 43.71 -21.29
CA LEU A 5 21.04 43.48 -19.88
C LEU A 5 19.65 42.80 -19.73
N LEU A 6 18.66 43.23 -20.52
CA LEU A 6 17.32 42.63 -20.53
C LEU A 6 17.31 41.19 -21.06
N LEU A 7 18.15 40.87 -22.05
CA LEU A 7 18.29 39.51 -22.59
C LEU A 7 18.93 38.55 -21.58
N LEU A 8 19.91 39.02 -20.81
CA LEU A 8 20.60 38.23 -19.79
C LEU A 8 19.67 37.88 -18.60
N VAL A 9 18.80 38.81 -18.20
CA VAL A 9 17.80 38.58 -17.14
C VAL A 9 16.71 37.61 -17.59
N ALA A 10 16.30 37.65 -18.86
CA ALA A 10 15.31 36.73 -19.40
C ALA A 10 15.81 35.27 -19.44
N ILE A 11 17.09 35.06 -19.75
CA ILE A 11 17.72 33.71 -19.76
C ILE A 11 17.81 33.14 -18.34
N MET A 12 18.04 33.99 -17.34
CA MET A 12 18.15 33.57 -15.94
C MET A 12 16.82 33.07 -15.34
N MET A 13 15.67 33.48 -15.89
CA MET A 13 14.33 33.03 -15.46
C MET A 13 13.87 31.71 -16.09
N VAL A 14 14.59 31.15 -17.08
CA VAL A 14 14.22 29.86 -17.72
C VAL A 14 14.74 28.64 -16.92
N GLY A 15 15.52 28.86 -15.85
CA GLY A 15 16.22 27.80 -15.11
C GLY A 15 15.42 26.97 -14.10
N CYS A 16 14.13 27.23 -13.89
CA CYS A 16 13.34 26.54 -12.85
C CYS A 16 12.20 25.67 -13.41
N GLN A 17 12.42 24.98 -14.53
CA GLN A 17 11.54 23.86 -14.88
C GLN A 17 12.05 22.58 -14.19
N PRO A 18 11.29 21.95 -13.28
CA PRO A 18 11.63 20.62 -12.83
C PRO A 18 11.47 19.67 -14.02
N LEU A 19 12.59 19.27 -14.64
CA LEU A 19 12.68 18.26 -15.70
C LEU A 19 12.40 16.83 -15.22
N GLN A 20 11.80 16.68 -14.04
CA GLN A 20 11.31 15.38 -13.58
C GLN A 20 9.93 15.18 -14.16
N THR A 21 9.88 14.70 -15.40
CA THR A 21 8.71 13.97 -15.87
C THR A 21 8.56 12.80 -14.90
N MET A 22 7.62 12.88 -13.95
CA MET A 22 7.24 11.67 -13.22
C MET A 22 6.85 10.68 -14.31
N ARG A 23 7.58 9.57 -14.43
CA ARG A 23 7.15 8.47 -15.28
C ARG A 23 5.78 8.08 -14.72
N ALA A 24 4.73 8.43 -15.47
CA ALA A 24 3.40 7.91 -15.22
C ALA A 24 3.42 6.45 -15.67
N ASP A 25 4.12 5.60 -14.94
CA ASP A 25 3.84 4.18 -15.03
C ASP A 25 2.38 4.06 -14.57
N GLU A 26 1.50 3.77 -15.52
CA GLU A 26 0.04 3.74 -15.30
C GLU A 26 -0.39 2.59 -14.37
N TRP A 27 0.57 1.85 -13.84
CA TRP A 27 0.38 0.64 -13.06
C TRP A 27 1.30 0.61 -11.85
N LEU A 28 0.72 0.35 -10.68
CA LEU A 28 1.43 0.07 -9.44
C LEU A 28 1.63 -1.43 -9.27
N THR A 29 2.70 -1.82 -8.59
CA THR A 29 2.99 -3.22 -8.26
C THR A 29 3.27 -3.37 -6.77
N ALA A 30 2.86 -4.50 -6.21
CA ALA A 30 3.10 -4.83 -4.81
C ALA A 30 3.41 -6.31 -4.65
N VAL A 31 4.21 -6.68 -3.64
CA VAL A 31 4.65 -8.06 -3.43
C VAL A 31 4.46 -8.45 -1.98
N GLY A 32 3.56 -9.37 -1.72
CA GLY A 32 3.30 -9.85 -0.37
C GLY A 32 3.96 -11.19 -0.08
N TYR A 33 4.32 -11.38 1.18
CA TYR A 33 5.02 -12.58 1.66
C TYR A 33 4.27 -13.22 2.83
N ALA A 34 4.33 -14.54 2.94
CA ALA A 34 3.88 -15.24 4.14
C ALA A 34 4.58 -16.59 4.32
N ASN A 35 5.08 -16.86 5.52
CA ASN A 35 5.74 -18.12 5.86
C ASN A 35 4.71 -19.23 6.10
N ILE A 36 4.94 -20.39 5.51
CA ILE A 36 4.09 -21.58 5.62
C ILE A 36 4.20 -22.19 7.01
N SER A 37 5.40 -22.25 7.58
CA SER A 37 5.65 -22.79 8.93
C SER A 37 4.86 -22.05 10.02
N GLU A 38 4.76 -20.72 9.90
CA GLU A 38 4.06 -19.81 10.82
C GLU A 38 2.53 -19.90 10.70
N GLN A 39 2.00 -20.46 9.60
CA GLN A 39 0.56 -20.61 9.48
C GLN A 39 0.02 -21.68 10.42
N THR A 40 -1.10 -21.38 11.05
CA THR A 40 -1.89 -22.38 11.77
C THR A 40 -2.54 -23.34 10.77
N GLY A 41 -2.70 -24.61 11.10
CA GLY A 41 -3.32 -25.60 10.21
C GLY A 41 -3.07 -27.03 10.68
N ARG A 42 -3.99 -27.94 10.36
CA ARG A 42 -3.91 -29.36 10.74
C ARG A 42 -2.96 -30.14 9.83
N SER A 43 -2.90 -29.78 8.55
CA SER A 43 -2.00 -30.39 7.57
C SER A 43 -1.07 -29.36 6.95
N VAL A 44 0.03 -29.83 6.36
CA VAL A 44 0.98 -28.98 5.62
C VAL A 44 0.28 -28.31 4.43
N ASP A 45 -0.62 -29.01 3.74
CA ASP A 45 -1.38 -28.44 2.63
C ASP A 45 -2.32 -27.33 3.09
N GLU A 46 -2.96 -27.48 4.25
CA GLU A 46 -3.79 -26.42 4.83
C GLU A 46 -2.95 -25.18 5.17
N LYS A 47 -1.76 -25.38 5.76
CA LYS A 47 -0.81 -24.30 6.02
C LYS A 47 -0.36 -23.61 4.74
N GLN A 48 -0.11 -24.37 3.67
CA GLN A 48 0.26 -23.81 2.36
C GLN A 48 -0.85 -22.94 1.77
N VAL A 49 -2.10 -23.40 1.81
CA VAL A 49 -3.25 -22.61 1.34
C VAL A 49 -3.43 -21.34 2.17
N ARG A 50 -3.24 -21.42 3.49
CA ARG A 50 -3.29 -20.25 4.36
C ARG A 50 -2.15 -19.27 4.08
N ALA A 51 -0.94 -19.76 3.85
CA ALA A 51 0.21 -18.92 3.51
C ALA A 51 0.00 -18.21 2.17
N MET A 52 -0.50 -18.91 1.16
CA MET A 52 -0.89 -18.30 -0.11
C MET A 52 -1.90 -17.15 0.10
N ARG A 53 -2.95 -17.38 0.91
CA ARG A 53 -3.95 -16.34 1.22
C ARG A 53 -3.36 -15.17 2.01
N ALA A 54 -2.52 -15.46 3.01
CA ALA A 54 -1.84 -14.44 3.81
C ALA A 54 -0.90 -13.58 2.95
N SER A 55 -0.10 -14.19 2.07
CA SER A 55 0.78 -13.46 1.14
C SER A 55 -0.03 -12.55 0.20
N LYS A 56 -1.22 -12.98 -0.23
CA LYS A 56 -2.12 -12.15 -1.04
C LYS A 56 -2.62 -10.95 -0.24
N ILE A 57 -3.04 -11.13 1.01
CA ILE A 57 -3.50 -10.04 1.88
C ILE A 57 -2.38 -9.03 2.11
N ASP A 58 -1.16 -9.52 2.37
CA ASP A 58 0.01 -8.68 2.57
C ASP A 58 0.33 -7.84 1.31
N ALA A 59 0.24 -8.44 0.13
CA ALA A 59 0.41 -7.71 -1.13
C ALA A 59 -0.65 -6.61 -1.33
N TYR A 60 -1.90 -6.87 -0.93
CA TYR A 60 -2.96 -5.85 -0.95
C TYR A 60 -2.71 -4.73 0.06
N ARG A 61 -2.15 -5.04 1.23
CA ARG A 61 -1.76 -4.04 2.23
C ARG A 61 -0.68 -3.12 1.66
N GLU A 62 0.39 -3.67 1.12
CA GLU A 62 1.46 -2.87 0.47
C GLU A 62 0.91 -2.00 -0.67
N LEU A 63 0.03 -2.55 -1.50
CA LEU A 63 -0.59 -1.79 -2.58
C LEU A 63 -1.47 -0.65 -2.04
N ALA A 64 -2.20 -0.91 -0.96
CA ALA A 64 -3.02 0.10 -0.30
C ALA A 64 -2.16 1.20 0.34
N GLU A 65 -1.00 0.87 0.90
CA GLU A 65 -0.03 1.85 1.42
C GLU A 65 0.50 2.74 0.30
N GLN A 66 0.79 2.18 -0.88
CA GLN A 66 1.24 2.97 -2.04
C GLN A 66 0.15 3.93 -2.56
N VAL A 67 -1.12 3.52 -2.50
CA VAL A 67 -2.24 4.31 -3.04
C VAL A 67 -2.78 5.34 -2.05
N TYR A 68 -2.99 4.95 -0.79
CA TYR A 68 -3.67 5.77 0.22
C TYR A 68 -2.73 6.31 1.30
N GLY A 69 -1.48 5.83 1.35
CA GLY A 69 -0.55 6.11 2.44
C GLY A 69 -0.88 5.30 3.70
N MET A 70 -0.04 5.49 4.72
CA MET A 70 -0.21 4.87 6.05
C MET A 70 -0.59 5.96 7.06
N ARG A 71 -1.62 5.71 7.87
CA ARG A 71 -1.93 6.56 9.03
C ARG A 71 -1.18 6.03 10.23
N VAL A 72 -0.27 6.84 10.74
CA VAL A 72 0.53 6.56 11.93
C VAL A 72 -0.16 7.22 13.13
N SER A 73 -0.56 6.44 14.14
CA SER A 73 -1.06 7.00 15.42
C SER A 73 -0.06 6.74 16.53
N GLY A 74 0.47 7.82 17.13
CA GLY A 74 1.40 7.75 18.25
C GLY A 74 0.70 8.07 19.57
N ARG A 75 0.61 7.09 20.48
CA ARG A 75 0.46 7.34 21.91
C ARG A 75 1.79 6.99 22.56
N ALA A 76 2.60 8.02 22.81
CA ALA A 76 3.83 7.87 23.59
C ALA A 76 3.50 8.13 25.06
N GLU A 77 3.45 7.09 25.88
CA GLU A 77 3.53 7.27 27.34
C GLU A 77 5.02 7.51 27.68
N LEU A 78 5.36 8.78 27.94
CA LEU A 78 6.70 9.19 28.36
C LEU A 78 6.95 8.83 29.83
N GLN A 79 6.94 7.54 30.17
CA GLN A 79 7.36 7.07 31.49
C GLN A 79 8.68 6.30 31.32
N ASP A 80 9.76 6.98 31.69
CA ASP A 80 11.17 6.58 31.65
C ASP A 80 11.87 6.53 30.27
N GLN A 81 12.83 7.44 30.12
CA GLN A 81 13.88 7.49 29.10
C GLN A 81 14.82 6.27 29.18
N ARG A 82 14.30 5.09 28.87
CA ARG A 82 15.07 3.88 28.58
C ARG A 82 14.32 3.06 27.54
N LEU A 83 14.40 3.50 26.27
CA LEU A 83 14.09 2.73 25.04
C LEU A 83 13.05 1.61 25.27
N GLY A 84 11.84 2.01 25.67
CA GLY A 84 10.71 1.13 25.91
C GLY A 84 9.82 1.11 24.68
N THR A 85 9.46 -0.09 24.23
CA THR A 85 8.67 -0.43 23.03
C THR A 85 7.70 0.66 22.58
N GLU A 86 8.07 1.39 21.52
CA GLU A 86 7.15 2.30 20.83
C GLU A 86 6.10 1.48 20.08
N LEU A 87 4.90 1.34 20.65
CA LEU A 87 3.74 0.75 19.97
C LEU A 87 3.14 1.78 19.00
N THR A 88 3.81 1.97 17.87
CA THR A 88 3.28 2.75 16.76
C THR A 88 2.36 1.86 15.93
N SER A 89 1.05 2.12 15.95
CA SER A 89 0.09 1.40 15.11
C SER A 89 -0.17 2.17 13.82
N GLY A 90 0.14 1.53 12.68
CA GLY A 90 -0.15 2.00 11.33
C GLY A 90 -1.40 1.33 10.78
N ALA A 91 -2.39 2.10 10.32
CA ALA A 91 -3.58 1.57 9.64
C ALA A 91 -3.75 2.23 8.27
N VAL A 92 -4.24 1.46 7.30
CA VAL A 92 -4.54 1.94 5.95
C VAL A 92 -6.06 1.98 5.79
N ASP A 93 -6.62 3.15 5.49
CA ASP A 93 -8.07 3.27 5.22
C ASP A 93 -8.26 3.47 3.72
N GLY A 94 -8.87 2.48 3.06
CA GLY A 94 -9.18 2.57 1.64
C GLY A 94 -9.61 1.25 1.03
N VAL A 95 -10.29 1.31 -0.11
CA VAL A 95 -10.73 0.13 -0.86
C VAL A 95 -10.02 0.09 -2.21
N ILE A 96 -9.05 -0.82 -2.34
CA ILE A 96 -8.36 -1.06 -3.60
C ILE A 96 -9.27 -1.83 -4.57
N ARG A 97 -9.57 -1.23 -5.72
CA ARG A 97 -10.42 -1.81 -6.77
C ARG A 97 -9.61 -2.08 -8.03
N GLY A 98 -9.82 -3.23 -8.66
CA GLY A 98 -9.22 -3.54 -9.96
C GLY A 98 -7.77 -4.04 -9.92
N ALA A 99 -7.22 -4.38 -8.74
CA ALA A 99 -5.93 -5.04 -8.65
C ALA A 99 -5.99 -6.49 -9.15
N GLU A 100 -4.96 -6.90 -9.87
CA GLU A 100 -4.82 -8.21 -10.51
C GLU A 100 -3.65 -8.98 -9.89
N VAL A 101 -3.86 -10.27 -9.61
CA VAL A 101 -2.77 -11.16 -9.20
C VAL A 101 -2.00 -11.55 -10.45
N VAL A 102 -0.74 -11.12 -10.55
CA VAL A 102 0.14 -11.47 -11.66
C VAL A 102 0.66 -12.89 -11.49
N ARG A 103 1.13 -13.21 -10.28
CA ARG A 103 1.62 -14.55 -9.93
C ARG A 103 1.58 -14.78 -8.43
N SER A 104 1.43 -16.04 -8.06
CA SER A 104 1.55 -16.52 -6.69
C SER A 104 2.34 -17.82 -6.72
N TYR A 105 3.46 -17.88 -6.00
CA TYR A 105 4.38 -19.02 -6.03
C TYR A 105 5.10 -19.19 -4.70
N LYS A 106 5.58 -20.42 -4.45
CA LYS A 106 6.33 -20.77 -3.25
C LYS A 106 7.83 -20.58 -3.47
N VAL A 107 8.51 -19.99 -2.49
CA VAL A 107 9.97 -19.84 -2.43
C VAL A 107 10.44 -20.30 -1.05
N GLY A 108 11.06 -21.47 -0.97
CA GLY A 108 11.48 -22.05 0.31
C GLY A 108 10.29 -22.30 1.24
N ASP A 109 10.31 -21.68 2.43
CA ASP A 109 9.20 -21.73 3.40
C ASP A 109 8.16 -20.60 3.18
N SER A 110 8.40 -19.66 2.29
CA SER A 110 7.50 -18.52 2.08
C SER A 110 6.65 -18.69 0.82
N TYR A 111 5.42 -18.18 0.87
CA TYR A 111 4.60 -17.93 -0.31
C TYR A 111 4.73 -16.47 -0.70
N VAL A 112 4.93 -16.22 -2.00
CA VAL A 112 5.10 -14.89 -2.58
C VAL A 112 3.93 -14.63 -3.52
N THR A 113 3.26 -13.48 -3.38
CA THR A 113 2.19 -13.05 -4.28
C THR A 113 2.46 -11.67 -4.83
N GLU A 114 2.40 -11.53 -6.14
CA GLU A 114 2.63 -10.26 -6.84
C GLU A 114 1.32 -9.74 -7.40
N LEU A 115 1.03 -8.49 -7.07
CA LEU A 115 -0.12 -7.75 -7.55
C LEU A 115 0.30 -6.65 -8.52
N ARG A 116 -0.61 -6.35 -9.44
CA ARG A 116 -0.54 -5.19 -10.33
C ARG A 116 -1.86 -4.44 -10.32
N LEU A 117 -1.81 -3.12 -10.33
CA LEU A 117 -2.98 -2.25 -10.35
C LEU A 117 -2.83 -1.18 -11.42
N ASP A 118 -3.70 -1.19 -12.43
CA ASP A 118 -3.81 -0.05 -13.36
C ASP A 118 -4.62 1.06 -12.69
N ILE A 119 -4.00 2.24 -12.53
CA ILE A 119 -4.58 3.38 -11.81
C ILE A 119 -5.78 3.95 -12.57
N ARG A 120 -5.76 3.97 -13.90
CA ARG A 120 -6.89 4.46 -14.71
C ARG A 120 -8.08 3.52 -14.58
N LYS A 121 -7.83 2.21 -14.53
CA LYS A 121 -8.87 1.20 -14.27
C LYS A 121 -9.43 1.35 -12.85
N MET A 122 -8.57 1.55 -11.86
CA MET A 122 -8.99 1.78 -10.48
C MET A 122 -9.88 3.02 -10.35
N ASP A 123 -9.47 4.14 -10.93
CA ASP A 123 -10.23 5.40 -10.86
C ASP A 123 -11.60 5.26 -11.51
N LYS A 124 -11.67 4.63 -12.70
CA LYS A 124 -12.97 4.27 -13.30
C LYS A 124 -13.82 3.43 -12.34
N LEU A 125 -13.26 2.38 -11.74
CA LEU A 125 -13.99 1.50 -10.83
C LEU A 125 -14.40 2.17 -9.50
N ARG A 126 -13.69 3.22 -9.07
CA ARG A 126 -14.09 4.02 -7.90
C ARG A 126 -15.41 4.75 -8.14
N ASP A 127 -15.61 5.27 -9.36
CA ASP A 127 -16.80 6.04 -9.70
C ASP A 127 -18.06 5.18 -9.83
N TYR A 128 -17.91 3.87 -10.13
CA TYR A 128 -19.03 2.96 -10.36
C TYR A 128 -19.59 2.28 -9.10
N GLY A 129 -19.04 2.53 -7.91
CA GLY A 129 -19.47 1.83 -6.71
C GLY A 129 -19.45 2.71 -5.48
N GLU A 130 -20.63 3.23 -5.09
CA GLU A 130 -20.85 3.68 -3.71
C GLU A 130 -20.34 2.58 -2.77
N VAL A 131 -19.42 2.93 -1.88
CA VAL A 131 -18.96 2.02 -0.82
C VAL A 131 -20.16 1.82 0.10
N GLN A 132 -20.96 0.78 -0.13
CA GLN A 132 -21.94 0.37 0.86
C GLN A 132 -21.16 -0.05 2.10
N GLN A 133 -21.18 0.81 3.11
CA GLN A 133 -20.61 0.48 4.41
C GLN A 133 -21.40 -0.72 4.93
N VAL A 134 -20.75 -1.89 4.97
CA VAL A 134 -21.33 -3.07 5.59
C VAL A 134 -21.61 -2.68 7.04
N PRO A 135 -22.88 -2.67 7.50
CA PRO A 135 -23.18 -2.29 8.87
C PRO A 135 -22.38 -3.19 9.79
N GLU A 136 -21.53 -2.59 10.62
CA GLU A 136 -20.77 -3.29 11.65
C GLU A 136 -21.80 -3.84 12.63
N LYS A 137 -22.26 -5.09 12.43
CA LYS A 137 -23.15 -5.76 13.37
C LYS A 137 -22.38 -5.88 14.68
N ARG A 138 -22.60 -4.91 15.56
CA ARG A 138 -22.25 -4.97 16.97
C ARG A 138 -22.76 -6.32 17.47
N GLN A 139 -21.85 -7.23 17.76
CA GLN A 139 -22.14 -8.51 18.38
C GLN A 139 -22.64 -8.23 19.81
N GLN A 140 -23.87 -7.75 19.94
CA GLN A 140 -24.64 -7.89 21.15
C GLN A 140 -25.25 -9.29 21.11
N THR A 141 -24.43 -10.29 21.40
CA THR A 141 -24.97 -11.55 21.91
C THR A 141 -25.48 -11.27 23.32
N LEU A 142 -26.73 -10.81 23.40
CA LEU A 142 -27.57 -11.09 24.56
C LEU A 142 -27.87 -12.58 24.49
N PHE A 143 -27.19 -13.39 25.30
CA PHE A 143 -27.66 -14.58 26.03
C PHE A 143 -26.48 -15.13 26.82
#